data_AF-A0A197K7L5-F1
#
_entry.id   AF-A0A197K7L5-F1
#
_cell.length_a   1.000
_cell.length_b   1.000
_cell.length_c   1.000
_cell.angle_alpha   90.00
_cell.angle_beta   90.00
_cell.angle_gamma   90.00
#
_symmetry.space_group_name_H-M   'P 1'
#
loop_
_entity.id
_entity.type
_entity.pdbx_description
1 polymer ?
#
loop_
_entity_poly.entity_id
_entity_poly.type
_entity_poly.pdbx_seq_one_letter_code
_entity_poly.pdbx_strand_id
1 'polypeptide(L)'
;MGYPSKSLEAFYRNPMSDVEKFLDARHEGAYKVYNLCSERSYSDQRFHGRVAQFPFPDHSPPPFQLIHPFCEDVSDWLHTTSGNVVAIHCKAGKGRTGVMICSFLVHCGATAEEAIQLYGQKRTLDGCGVTIPSQLRYIRYYEQFLESRTLNYDPRLLVLQELVIDTIPKPLLNVEPLSKYLILTIMSSDVKIYESVPQHVRCLFLLNTFQARNLLSCTHFSYS
;
A
#
# COMPACT_ATOMS: atom_id res chain seq x y z
N MET A 1 5.25 -14.54 2.62
CA MET A 1 4.52 -15.80 2.33
C MET A 1 3.01 -15.56 2.18
N GLY A 2 2.23 -16.56 1.77
CA GLY A 2 0.75 -16.50 1.83
C GLY A 2 0.22 -16.84 3.22
N TYR A 3 -1.08 -16.64 3.46
CA TYR A 3 -1.70 -16.85 4.76
C TYR A 3 -1.61 -18.32 5.23
N PRO A 4 -1.14 -18.57 6.46
CA PRO A 4 -1.17 -19.91 7.05
C PRO A 4 -2.59 -20.24 7.55
N SER A 5 -3.25 -21.21 6.93
CA SER A 5 -4.67 -21.51 7.18
C SER A 5 -4.89 -22.79 8.00
N LYS A 6 -6.03 -22.84 8.72
CA LYS A 6 -6.45 -23.98 9.57
C LYS A 6 -7.69 -24.73 9.05
N SER A 7 -8.45 -24.14 8.13
CA SER A 7 -9.77 -24.63 7.68
C SER A 7 -9.71 -25.25 6.28
N LEU A 8 -10.85 -25.47 5.62
CA LEU A 8 -10.95 -25.89 4.21
C LEU A 8 -10.10 -25.04 3.26
N GLU A 9 -9.71 -23.82 3.66
CA GLU A 9 -8.80 -22.99 2.90
C GLU A 9 -7.37 -23.57 2.80
N ALA A 10 -6.98 -24.51 3.68
CA ALA A 10 -5.70 -25.22 3.62
C ALA A 10 -5.54 -26.10 2.37
N PHE A 11 -6.65 -26.43 1.68
CA PHE A 11 -6.57 -27.14 0.39
C PHE A 11 -5.97 -26.28 -0.73
N TYR A 12 -6.00 -24.96 -0.62
CA TYR A 12 -5.47 -24.04 -1.65
C TYR A 12 -4.59 -22.92 -1.07
N ARG A 13 -4.30 -22.95 0.23
CA ARG A 13 -3.37 -22.07 0.95
C ARG A 13 -2.35 -22.92 1.71
N ASN A 14 -1.38 -22.26 2.34
CA ASN A 14 -0.36 -22.95 3.12
C ASN A 14 -0.99 -23.52 4.41
N PRO A 15 -0.97 -24.86 4.64
CA PRO A 15 -1.42 -25.42 5.91
C PRO A 15 -0.58 -24.87 7.06
N MET A 16 -1.23 -24.39 8.13
CA MET A 16 -0.56 -23.79 9.28
C MET A 16 0.53 -24.72 9.86
N SER A 17 0.24 -26.01 10.03
CA SER A 17 1.18 -27.00 10.56
C SER A 17 2.45 -27.13 9.73
N ASP A 18 2.35 -26.94 8.42
CA ASP A 18 3.49 -27.10 7.52
C ASP A 18 4.36 -25.86 7.53
N VAL A 19 3.75 -24.68 7.67
CA VAL A 19 4.48 -23.42 7.88
C VAL A 19 5.23 -23.45 9.21
N GLU A 20 4.59 -23.89 10.29
CA GLU A 20 5.24 -24.09 11.60
C GLU A 20 6.45 -25.02 11.48
N LYS A 21 6.23 -26.24 10.98
CA LYS A 21 7.32 -27.23 10.80
C LYS A 21 8.45 -26.70 9.92
N PHE A 22 8.13 -25.99 8.85
CA PHE A 22 9.13 -25.42 7.94
C PHE A 22 10.00 -24.37 8.64
N LEU A 23 9.38 -23.45 9.37
CA LEU A 23 10.08 -22.38 10.07
C LEU A 23 10.91 -22.93 11.23
N ASP A 24 10.34 -23.84 12.02
CA ASP A 24 11.06 -24.49 13.13
C ASP A 24 12.24 -25.32 12.60
N ALA A 25 12.06 -26.11 11.54
CA ALA A 25 13.14 -26.94 11.00
C ALA A 25 14.32 -26.16 10.38
N ARG A 26 14.10 -24.91 9.94
CA ARG A 26 15.15 -24.11 9.28
C ARG A 26 15.69 -22.97 10.11
N HIS A 27 14.88 -22.44 11.03
CA HIS A 27 15.15 -21.21 11.75
C HIS A 27 14.68 -21.31 13.21
N GLU A 28 14.82 -22.47 13.85
CA GLU A 28 14.39 -22.69 15.23
C GLU A 28 14.84 -21.55 16.15
N GLY A 29 13.89 -20.92 16.85
CA GLY A 29 14.15 -19.77 17.74
C GLY A 29 14.55 -18.46 17.04
N ALA A 30 14.84 -18.48 15.74
CA ALA A 30 15.43 -17.37 14.97
C ALA A 30 14.47 -16.76 13.93
N TYR A 31 13.16 -17.01 14.00
CA TYR A 31 12.16 -16.34 13.15
C TYR A 31 11.11 -15.55 13.91
N LYS A 32 10.64 -14.45 13.30
CA LYS A 32 9.46 -13.68 13.71
C LYS A 32 8.49 -13.53 12.55
N VAL A 33 7.19 -13.69 12.82
CA VAL A 33 6.12 -13.66 11.82
C VAL A 33 5.39 -12.32 11.89
N TYR A 34 5.08 -11.73 10.73
CA TYR A 34 4.33 -10.48 10.63
C TYR A 34 3.03 -10.72 9.87
N ASN A 35 1.91 -10.55 10.55
CA ASN A 35 0.58 -10.65 9.95
C ASN A 35 0.06 -9.26 9.55
N LEU A 36 -0.20 -9.08 8.25
CA LEU A 36 -0.73 -7.85 7.68
C LEU A 36 -2.25 -7.89 7.46
N CYS A 37 -2.90 -9.01 7.80
CA CYS A 37 -4.35 -9.16 7.62
C CYS A 37 -5.12 -8.40 8.69
N SER A 38 -5.97 -7.46 8.29
CA SER A 38 -6.98 -6.84 9.17
C SER A 38 -8.18 -7.76 9.38
N GLU A 39 -8.44 -8.63 8.40
CA GLU A 39 -9.61 -9.49 8.36
C GLU A 39 -9.41 -10.87 9.00
N ARG A 40 -8.17 -11.23 9.37
CA ARG A 40 -7.78 -12.58 9.80
C ARG A 40 -6.67 -12.57 10.83
N SER A 41 -6.78 -13.41 11.84
CA SER A 41 -5.76 -13.66 12.86
C SER A 41 -5.70 -15.13 13.26
N TYR A 42 -4.65 -15.48 14.01
CA TYR A 42 -4.43 -16.78 14.61
C TYR A 42 -3.66 -16.60 15.92
N SER A 43 -3.71 -17.59 16.81
CA SER A 43 -2.94 -17.57 18.05
C SER A 43 -1.43 -17.55 17.75
N ASP A 44 -0.74 -16.61 18.37
CA ASP A 44 0.70 -16.39 18.34
C ASP A 44 1.52 -17.56 18.93
N GLN A 45 0.94 -18.34 19.86
CA GLN A 45 1.56 -19.53 20.45
C GLN A 45 2.02 -20.54 19.38
N ARG A 46 1.37 -20.53 18.22
CA ARG A 46 1.70 -21.33 17.04
C ARG A 46 3.11 -21.07 16.52
N PHE A 47 3.59 -19.85 16.71
CA PHE A 47 4.93 -19.40 16.35
C PHE A 47 5.70 -18.94 17.59
N HIS A 48 5.48 -19.64 18.71
CA HIS A 48 6.20 -19.44 19.97
C HIS A 48 6.12 -18.00 20.51
N GLY A 49 4.97 -17.34 20.31
CA GLY A 49 4.76 -15.95 20.73
C GLY A 49 5.46 -14.89 19.87
N ARG A 50 6.16 -15.29 18.78
CA ARG A 50 6.91 -14.38 17.90
C ARG A 50 6.07 -13.94 16.71
N VAL A 51 4.88 -13.40 16.97
CA VAL A 51 3.98 -12.86 15.93
C VAL A 51 3.68 -11.39 16.22
N ALA A 52 4.01 -10.51 15.26
CA ALA A 52 3.62 -9.11 15.30
C ALA A 52 2.46 -8.84 14.31
N GLN A 53 1.60 -7.89 14.65
CA GLN A 53 0.40 -7.54 13.87
C GLN A 53 0.54 -6.11 13.34
N PHE A 54 0.51 -5.95 12.02
CA PHE A 54 0.48 -4.65 11.34
C PHE A 54 -0.67 -4.65 10.31
N PRO A 55 -1.93 -4.70 10.77
CA PRO A 55 -3.08 -4.98 9.91
C PRO A 55 -3.49 -3.77 9.05
N PHE A 56 -3.84 -4.03 7.79
CA PHE A 56 -4.53 -3.04 6.94
C PHE A 56 -5.43 -3.71 5.89
N PRO A 57 -6.42 -2.99 5.32
CA PRO A 57 -7.42 -3.57 4.41
C PRO A 57 -6.80 -4.16 3.13
N ASP A 58 -7.44 -5.21 2.61
CA ASP A 58 -7.00 -5.83 1.36
C ASP A 58 -7.13 -4.86 0.17
N HIS A 59 -6.22 -4.97 -0.80
CA HIS A 59 -6.13 -4.08 -1.98
C HIS A 59 -5.95 -2.59 -1.70
N SER A 60 -5.73 -2.20 -0.45
CA SER A 60 -5.44 -0.82 -0.03
C SER A 60 -3.97 -0.66 0.34
N PRO A 61 -3.41 0.56 0.33
CA PRO A 61 -2.16 0.87 1.03
C PRO A 61 -2.37 0.81 2.56
N PRO A 62 -1.29 0.63 3.36
CA PRO A 62 -1.37 0.73 4.81
C PRO A 62 -1.63 2.19 5.24
N PRO A 63 -2.19 2.44 6.44
CA PRO A 63 -2.07 3.75 7.07
C PRO A 63 -0.61 4.19 7.09
N PHE A 64 -0.30 5.43 6.69
CA PHE A 64 1.10 5.84 6.49
C PHE A 64 1.95 5.70 7.76
N GLN A 65 1.37 6.06 8.91
CA GLN A 65 1.99 5.95 10.24
C GLN A 65 2.32 4.50 10.65
N LEU A 66 1.77 3.49 9.97
CA LEU A 66 2.03 2.08 10.25
C LEU A 66 3.38 1.62 9.67
N ILE A 67 3.89 2.29 8.63
CA ILE A 67 5.05 1.85 7.85
C ILE A 67 6.34 1.95 8.68
N HIS A 68 6.58 3.10 9.32
CA HIS A 68 7.82 3.33 10.06
C HIS A 68 7.98 2.39 11.27
N PRO A 69 6.99 2.25 12.18
CA PRO A 69 7.08 1.31 13.29
C PRO A 69 7.24 -0.15 12.85
N PHE A 70 6.65 -0.53 11.70
CA PHE A 70 6.91 -1.85 11.11
C PHE A 70 8.37 -2.03 10.71
N CYS A 71 8.96 -1.03 10.06
CA CYS A 71 10.35 -1.10 9.61
C CYS A 71 11.32 -1.18 10.80
N GLU A 72 11.09 -0.39 11.85
CA GLU A 72 11.86 -0.44 13.09
C GLU A 72 11.76 -1.83 13.75
N ASP A 73 10.54 -2.38 13.93
CA ASP A 73 10.35 -3.69 14.56
C ASP A 73 11.03 -4.83 13.76
N VAL A 74 10.97 -4.77 12.43
CA VAL A 74 11.72 -5.69 11.55
C VAL A 74 13.23 -5.51 11.70
N SER A 75 13.71 -4.27 11.70
CA SER A 75 15.13 -3.94 11.87
C SER A 75 15.66 -4.47 13.20
N ASP A 76 14.98 -4.18 14.30
CA ASP A 76 15.36 -4.62 15.65
C ASP A 76 15.48 -6.13 15.73
N TRP A 77 14.49 -6.86 15.19
CA TRP A 77 14.53 -8.32 15.18
C TRP A 77 15.71 -8.87 14.39
N LEU A 78 15.94 -8.35 13.18
CA LEU A 78 17.03 -8.82 12.31
C LEU A 78 18.41 -8.50 12.89
N HIS A 79 18.56 -7.42 13.66
CA HIS A 79 19.82 -7.03 14.29
C HIS A 79 20.06 -7.66 15.66
N THR A 80 19.05 -8.29 16.28
CA THR A 80 19.20 -8.91 17.62
C THR A 80 20.23 -10.05 17.63
N THR A 81 20.16 -10.96 16.65
CA THR A 81 21.08 -12.10 16.52
C THR A 81 21.39 -12.36 15.05
N SER A 82 22.66 -12.59 14.73
CA SER A 82 23.06 -13.00 13.38
C SER A 82 22.33 -14.26 12.95
N GLY A 83 21.62 -14.21 11.82
CA GLY A 83 20.84 -15.33 11.29
C GLY A 83 19.34 -15.28 11.60
N ASN A 84 18.88 -14.26 12.34
CA ASN A 84 17.45 -14.00 12.49
C ASN A 84 16.79 -13.73 11.13
N VAL A 85 15.58 -14.26 10.95
CA VAL A 85 14.77 -14.09 9.74
C VAL A 85 13.38 -13.59 10.07
N VAL A 86 12.72 -12.97 9.09
CA VAL A 86 11.31 -12.54 9.21
C VAL A 86 10.43 -13.21 8.18
N ALA A 87 9.22 -13.60 8.60
CA ALA A 87 8.20 -14.17 7.73
C ALA A 87 6.99 -13.23 7.66
N ILE A 88 6.96 -12.38 6.64
CA ILE A 88 5.89 -11.39 6.44
C ILE A 88 4.81 -11.98 5.55
N HIS A 89 3.53 -11.85 5.93
CA HIS A 89 2.43 -12.39 5.15
C HIS A 89 1.17 -11.52 5.17
N CYS A 90 0.37 -11.66 4.12
CA CYS A 90 -1.03 -11.24 4.08
C CYS A 90 -1.86 -12.45 3.63
N LYS A 91 -2.95 -12.25 2.87
CA LYS A 91 -3.71 -13.35 2.26
C LYS A 91 -2.90 -14.10 1.20
N ALA A 92 -2.51 -13.40 0.13
CA ALA A 92 -1.76 -13.97 -1.01
C ALA A 92 -0.23 -13.78 -0.94
N GLY A 93 0.25 -12.93 -0.05
CA GLY A 93 1.66 -12.56 0.00
C GLY A 93 2.12 -11.83 -1.26
N LYS A 94 1.30 -10.91 -1.79
CA LYS A 94 1.55 -10.17 -3.04
C LYS A 94 1.55 -8.65 -2.79
N GLY A 95 0.41 -7.96 -2.95
CA GLY A 95 0.32 -6.50 -2.80
C GLY A 95 0.71 -5.98 -1.41
N ARG A 96 -0.10 -6.28 -0.37
CA ARG A 96 0.15 -5.81 1.01
C ARG A 96 1.55 -6.17 1.53
N THR A 97 1.94 -7.43 1.35
CA THR A 97 3.27 -7.91 1.72
C THR A 97 4.39 -7.20 0.96
N GLY A 98 4.19 -6.95 -0.34
CA GLY A 98 5.14 -6.21 -1.16
C GLY A 98 5.32 -4.77 -0.69
N VAL A 99 4.24 -4.06 -0.35
CA VAL A 99 4.35 -2.70 0.19
C VAL A 99 5.26 -2.66 1.41
N MET A 100 5.00 -3.51 2.41
CA MET A 100 5.77 -3.49 3.66
C MET A 100 7.23 -3.95 3.45
N ILE A 101 7.47 -4.96 2.59
CA ILE A 101 8.84 -5.41 2.27
C ILE A 101 9.60 -4.34 1.49
N CYS A 102 8.99 -3.73 0.47
CA CYS A 102 9.63 -2.66 -0.29
C CYS A 102 9.92 -1.45 0.60
N SER A 103 8.98 -1.06 1.47
CA SER A 103 9.22 -0.01 2.46
C SER A 103 10.38 -0.33 3.40
N PHE A 104 10.53 -1.59 3.83
CA PHE A 104 11.68 -2.00 4.64
C PHE A 104 12.99 -1.97 3.86
N LEU A 105 13.00 -2.40 2.59
CA LEU A 105 14.20 -2.27 1.74
C LEU A 105 14.61 -0.80 1.55
N VAL A 106 13.63 0.09 1.39
CA VAL A 106 13.84 1.54 1.35
C VAL A 106 14.38 2.06 2.68
N HIS A 107 13.85 1.56 3.80
CA HIS A 107 14.37 1.86 5.13
C HIS A 107 15.85 1.46 5.29
N CYS A 108 16.28 0.38 4.63
CA CYS A 108 17.67 -0.06 4.59
C CYS A 108 18.53 0.68 3.53
N GLY A 109 18.01 1.69 2.84
CA GLY A 109 18.75 2.56 1.92
C GLY A 109 18.61 2.24 0.43
N ALA A 110 17.71 1.33 0.04
CA ALA A 110 17.35 1.17 -1.38
C ALA A 110 16.45 2.31 -1.85
N THR A 111 16.43 2.60 -3.15
CA THR A 111 15.38 3.44 -3.72
C THR A 111 14.05 2.68 -3.80
N ALA A 112 12.93 3.40 -3.84
CA ALA A 112 11.61 2.80 -3.99
C ALA A 112 11.51 1.94 -5.25
N GLU A 113 12.08 2.41 -6.37
CA GLU A 113 12.02 1.71 -7.65
C GLU A 113 12.85 0.41 -7.62
N GLU A 114 14.06 0.43 -7.06
CA GLU A 114 14.88 -0.78 -6.86
C GLU A 114 14.15 -1.79 -5.97
N ALA A 115 13.56 -1.33 -4.87
CA ALA A 115 12.83 -2.19 -3.94
C ALA A 115 11.60 -2.84 -4.60
N ILE A 116 10.83 -2.06 -5.39
CA ILE A 116 9.65 -2.55 -6.13
C ILE A 116 10.07 -3.59 -7.18
N GLN A 117 11.09 -3.29 -7.97
CA GLN A 117 11.57 -4.16 -9.03
C GLN A 117 12.13 -5.47 -8.46
N LEU A 118 12.96 -5.37 -7.41
CA LEU A 118 13.53 -6.54 -6.73
C LEU A 118 12.44 -7.43 -6.16
N TYR A 119 11.45 -6.85 -5.46
CA TYR A 119 10.34 -7.62 -4.91
C TYR A 119 9.54 -8.33 -6.01
N GLY A 120 9.22 -7.63 -7.10
CA GLY A 120 8.52 -8.19 -8.25
C GLY A 120 9.23 -9.42 -8.81
N GLN A 121 10.53 -9.29 -9.11
CA GLN A 121 11.35 -10.36 -9.67
C GLN A 121 11.51 -11.55 -8.72
N LYS A 122 11.68 -11.29 -7.41
CA LYS A 122 11.89 -12.36 -6.43
C LYS A 122 10.60 -13.07 -6.04
N ARG A 123 9.46 -12.38 -6.06
CA ARG A 123 8.19 -12.92 -5.59
C ARG A 123 7.36 -13.58 -6.68
N THR A 124 7.43 -13.09 -7.92
CA THR A 124 6.51 -13.45 -9.00
C THR A 124 7.25 -13.80 -10.28
N LEU A 125 6.67 -14.70 -11.09
CA LEU A 125 7.26 -15.13 -12.37
C LEU A 125 7.17 -14.06 -13.46
N ASP A 126 6.12 -13.24 -13.39
CA ASP A 126 5.85 -12.14 -14.34
C ASP A 126 6.49 -10.80 -13.92
N GLY A 127 7.19 -10.78 -12.77
CA GLY A 127 7.75 -9.55 -12.19
C GLY A 127 6.69 -8.61 -11.59
N CYS A 128 5.40 -8.96 -11.63
CA CYS A 128 4.31 -8.12 -11.19
C CYS A 128 3.99 -8.33 -9.71
N GLY A 129 4.89 -7.89 -8.82
CA GLY A 129 4.71 -7.97 -7.36
C GLY A 129 3.63 -7.03 -6.82
N VAL A 130 3.98 -5.74 -6.67
CA VAL A 130 3.03 -4.67 -6.30
C VAL A 130 2.57 -3.99 -7.58
N THR A 131 1.28 -4.04 -7.87
CA THR A 131 0.73 -3.49 -9.13
C THR A 131 -0.30 -2.38 -8.92
N ILE A 132 -0.89 -2.29 -7.73
CA ILE A 132 -1.92 -1.29 -7.44
C ILE A 132 -1.25 0.08 -7.29
N PRO A 133 -1.65 1.11 -8.08
CA PRO A 133 -0.98 2.41 -8.06
C PRO A 133 -0.97 3.10 -6.69
N SER A 134 -2.03 2.95 -5.90
CA SER A 134 -2.08 3.51 -4.53
C SER A 134 -1.08 2.83 -3.59
N GLN A 135 -0.80 1.54 -3.76
CA GLN A 135 0.22 0.81 -3.00
C GLN A 135 1.63 1.26 -3.38
N LEU A 136 1.91 1.38 -4.69
CA LEU A 136 3.19 1.90 -5.21
C LEU A 136 3.46 3.32 -4.71
N ARG A 137 2.43 4.17 -4.68
CA ARG A 137 2.51 5.54 -4.17
C ARG A 137 3.00 5.60 -2.72
N TYR A 138 2.54 4.68 -1.86
CA TYR A 138 2.92 4.68 -0.44
C TYR A 138 4.37 4.26 -0.20
N ILE A 139 4.93 3.40 -1.05
CA ILE A 139 6.36 3.07 -1.01
C ILE A 139 7.19 4.33 -1.32
N ARG A 140 6.81 5.07 -2.35
CA ARG A 140 7.47 6.34 -2.74
C ARG A 140 7.28 7.45 -1.72
N TYR A 141 6.10 7.53 -1.09
CA TYR A 141 5.88 8.45 0.03
C TYR A 141 6.80 8.13 1.21
N TYR A 142 7.08 6.85 1.46
CA TYR A 142 7.97 6.46 2.54
C TYR A 142 9.43 6.81 2.24
N GLU A 143 9.89 6.61 1.00
CA GLU A 143 11.20 7.10 0.54
C GLU A 143 11.37 8.61 0.79
N GLN A 144 10.41 9.42 0.29
CA GLN A 144 10.41 10.87 0.50
C GLN A 144 10.35 11.26 1.99
N PHE A 145 9.65 10.47 2.80
CA PHE A 145 9.57 10.68 4.24
C PHE A 145 10.93 10.45 4.92
N LEU A 146 11.70 9.44 4.53
CA LEU A 146 13.04 9.20 5.06
C LEU A 146 14.03 10.28 4.62
N GLU A 147 13.87 10.83 3.43
CA GLU A 147 14.65 11.99 2.96
C GLU A 147 14.34 13.26 3.76
N SER A 148 13.13 13.35 4.32
CA SER A 148 12.74 14.46 5.19
C SER A 148 13.46 14.35 6.54
N ARG A 149 14.37 15.30 6.80
CA ARG A 149 15.28 15.29 7.97
C ARG A 149 14.58 15.30 9.36
N THR A 150 13.27 15.47 9.40
CA THR A 150 12.50 15.54 10.65
C THR A 150 11.86 14.21 11.06
N LEU A 151 11.75 13.23 10.15
CA LEU A 151 11.08 11.93 10.37
C LEU A 151 9.75 12.06 11.15
N ASN A 152 9.03 13.16 10.95
CA ASN A 152 7.80 13.44 11.66
C ASN A 152 6.67 13.59 10.66
N TYR A 153 5.75 12.62 10.67
CA TYR A 153 4.54 12.71 9.86
C TYR A 153 3.58 13.69 10.54
N ASP A 154 3.46 14.88 9.95
CA ASP A 154 2.56 15.93 10.39
C ASP A 154 1.24 15.87 9.59
N PRO A 155 0.12 15.43 10.20
CA PRO A 155 -1.17 15.40 9.53
C PRO A 155 -1.62 16.83 9.21
N ARG A 156 -1.68 17.18 7.92
CA ARG A 156 -2.14 18.50 7.49
C ARG A 156 -3.63 18.50 7.21
N LEU A 157 -4.36 19.39 7.90
CA LEU A 157 -5.75 19.66 7.58
C LEU A 157 -5.82 20.41 6.24
N LEU A 158 -6.49 19.80 5.27
CA LEU A 158 -6.74 20.39 3.95
C LEU A 158 -8.25 20.46 3.70
N VAL A 159 -8.66 21.44 2.90
CA VAL A 159 -10.03 21.57 2.40
C VAL A 159 -10.02 21.20 0.93
N LEU A 160 -10.72 20.12 0.56
CA LEU A 160 -10.94 19.80 -0.84
C LEU A 160 -12.00 20.75 -1.41
N GLN A 161 -11.58 21.65 -2.29
CA GLN A 161 -12.47 22.63 -2.90
C GLN A 161 -13.11 22.11 -4.19
N GLU A 162 -12.31 21.46 -5.05
CA GLU A 162 -12.74 21.00 -6.37
C GLU A 162 -11.93 19.77 -6.80
N LEU A 163 -12.56 18.90 -7.60
CA LEU A 163 -11.91 17.82 -8.33
C LEU A 163 -12.22 17.99 -9.82
N VAL A 164 -11.19 18.16 -10.64
CA VAL A 164 -11.33 18.25 -12.09
C VAL A 164 -10.94 16.92 -12.72
N ILE A 165 -11.79 16.39 -13.58
CA ILE A 165 -11.51 15.20 -14.40
C ILE A 165 -11.40 15.67 -15.85
N ASP A 166 -10.21 15.58 -16.43
CA ASP A 166 -9.92 16.17 -17.75
C ASP A 166 -10.70 15.54 -18.91
N THR A 167 -11.14 14.29 -18.74
CA THR A 167 -11.88 13.55 -19.78
C THR A 167 -13.10 12.86 -19.19
N ILE A 168 -14.18 12.78 -19.98
CA ILE A 168 -15.40 12.07 -19.57
C ILE A 168 -15.11 10.56 -19.66
N PRO A 169 -15.18 9.80 -18.55
CA PRO A 169 -14.98 8.35 -18.59
C PRO A 169 -16.03 7.71 -19.51
N LYS A 170 -15.62 6.87 -20.46
CA LYS A 170 -16.59 6.15 -21.29
C LYS A 170 -17.30 5.12 -20.41
N PRO A 171 -18.65 5.10 -20.36
CA PRO A 171 -19.34 4.09 -19.56
C PRO A 171 -19.10 2.70 -20.17
N LEU A 172 -19.10 1.68 -19.31
CA LEU A 172 -19.06 0.27 -19.74
C LEU A 172 -20.38 -0.17 -20.42
N LEU A 173 -21.43 0.64 -20.32
CA LEU A 173 -22.76 0.40 -20.89
C LEU A 173 -23.18 1.64 -21.69
N ASN A 174 -23.84 1.48 -22.84
CA ASN A 174 -24.34 2.58 -23.67
C ASN A 174 -25.47 3.37 -22.98
N VAL A 175 -25.14 4.14 -21.94
CA VAL A 175 -26.09 4.93 -21.16
C VAL A 175 -25.74 6.40 -21.32
N GLU A 176 -26.53 7.11 -22.11
CA GLU A 176 -26.45 8.56 -22.30
C GLU A 176 -27.41 9.29 -21.34
N PRO A 177 -27.01 10.39 -20.65
CA PRO A 177 -25.65 10.93 -20.52
C PRO A 177 -24.97 10.54 -19.18
N LEU A 178 -23.67 10.21 -19.24
CA LEU A 178 -22.84 9.78 -18.11
C LEU A 178 -22.78 10.78 -16.94
N SER A 179 -22.87 12.07 -17.22
CA SER A 179 -22.81 13.14 -16.22
C SER A 179 -23.91 13.04 -15.15
N LYS A 180 -25.00 12.31 -15.42
CA LYS A 180 -26.07 12.05 -14.44
C LYS A 180 -25.72 10.96 -13.42
N TYR A 181 -24.62 10.23 -13.59
CA TYR A 181 -24.33 9.01 -12.82
C TYR A 181 -22.98 9.02 -12.11
N LEU A 182 -22.13 10.03 -12.33
CA LEU A 182 -20.87 10.13 -11.60
C LEU A 182 -21.15 10.59 -10.16
N ILE A 183 -20.82 9.72 -9.21
CA ILE A 183 -20.89 10.02 -7.78
C ILE A 183 -19.47 9.89 -7.21
N LEU A 184 -18.97 10.97 -6.62
CA LEU A 184 -17.75 11.01 -5.84
C LEU A 184 -18.09 10.74 -4.38
N THR A 185 -17.48 9.70 -3.81
CA THR A 185 -17.49 9.44 -2.38
C THR A 185 -16.09 9.68 -1.83
N ILE A 186 -15.99 10.46 -0.75
CA ILE A 186 -14.73 10.69 -0.05
C ILE A 186 -14.80 9.94 1.28
N MET A 187 -13.79 9.10 1.48
CA MET A 187 -13.60 8.31 2.69
C MET A 187 -12.40 8.86 3.45
N SER A 188 -12.53 8.99 4.77
CA SER A 188 -11.41 9.14 5.70
C SER A 188 -11.29 7.85 6.48
N SER A 189 -10.23 7.07 6.22
CA SER A 189 -10.15 5.66 6.64
C SER A 189 -11.42 4.91 6.22
N ASP A 190 -12.18 4.37 7.18
CA ASP A 190 -13.41 3.61 6.91
C ASP A 190 -14.69 4.44 7.06
N VAL A 191 -14.57 5.76 7.25
CA VAL A 191 -15.71 6.66 7.44
C VAL A 191 -15.97 7.46 6.17
N LYS A 192 -17.21 7.38 5.66
CA LYS A 192 -17.69 8.25 4.58
C LYS A 192 -17.86 9.66 5.12
N ILE A 193 -17.04 10.60 4.64
CA ILE A 193 -17.09 12.01 5.07
C ILE A 193 -17.85 12.90 4.08
N TYR A 194 -17.97 12.46 2.82
CA TYR A 194 -18.69 13.21 1.79
C TYR A 194 -19.18 12.27 0.69
N GLU A 195 -20.32 12.61 0.11
CA GLU A 195 -20.88 12.00 -1.10
C GLU A 195 -21.50 13.08 -1.96
N SER A 196 -21.09 13.16 -3.22
CA SER A 196 -21.66 14.12 -4.16
C SER A 196 -23.04 13.66 -4.62
N VAL A 197 -23.94 14.60 -4.89
CA VAL A 197 -25.10 14.33 -5.76
C VAL A 197 -24.73 14.61 -7.22
N PRO A 198 -25.41 14.01 -8.21
CA PRO A 198 -25.07 14.23 -9.63
C PRO A 198 -25.04 15.70 -10.07
N GLN A 199 -25.81 16.58 -9.41
CA GLN A 199 -25.84 18.02 -9.70
C GLN A 199 -24.54 18.75 -9.31
N HIS A 200 -23.71 18.16 -8.45
CA HIS A 200 -22.39 18.70 -8.10
C HIS A 200 -21.36 18.48 -9.23
N VAL A 201 -21.65 17.63 -10.22
CA VAL A 201 -20.77 17.36 -11.35
C VAL A 201 -21.02 18.38 -12.46
N ARG A 202 -20.08 19.30 -12.64
CA ARG A 202 -20.09 20.26 -13.75
C ARG A 202 -19.26 19.70 -14.91
N CYS A 203 -19.93 19.25 -15.98
CA CYS A 203 -19.23 18.94 -17.23
C CYS A 203 -18.96 20.23 -18.00
N LEU A 204 -17.75 20.75 -17.87
CA LEU A 204 -17.25 21.77 -18.78
C LEU A 204 -16.83 21.07 -20.07
N PHE A 205 -17.71 21.07 -21.06
CA PHE A 205 -17.28 20.78 -22.42
C PHE A 205 -16.38 21.92 -22.84
N LEU A 206 -15.07 21.70 -22.84
CA LEU A 206 -14.14 22.51 -23.62
C LEU A 206 -14.53 22.30 -25.08
N LEU A 207 -15.54 23.03 -25.55
CA LEU A 207 -15.75 23.24 -26.97
C LEU A 207 -14.41 23.73 -27.50
N ASN A 208 -13.84 22.99 -28.44
CA ASN A 208 -12.65 23.36 -29.20
C ASN A 208 -12.88 24.70 -29.92
N THR A 209 -12.89 25.79 -29.15
CA THR A 209 -12.64 27.13 -29.62
C THR A 209 -11.18 27.35 -29.35
N PHE A 210 -10.39 26.98 -30.34
CA PHE A 210 -9.08 27.54 -30.59
C PHE A 210 -9.24 29.07 -30.65
N GLN A 211 -9.22 29.73 -29.49
CA GLN A 211 -8.85 31.13 -29.39
C GLN A 211 -7.76 31.22 -28.35
N ALA A 212 -6.54 31.33 -28.86
CA ALA A 212 -5.39 31.80 -28.14
C ALA A 212 -5.77 33.01 -27.27
N ARG A 213 -5.92 32.78 -25.97
CA ARG A 213 -5.77 33.82 -24.98
C ARG A 213 -4.49 33.52 -24.23
N ASN A 214 -3.49 34.31 -24.56
CA ASN A 214 -2.27 34.50 -23.79
C ASN A 214 -2.60 34.58 -22.30
N LEU A 215 -2.24 33.54 -21.54
CA LEU A 215 -1.97 33.64 -20.12
C LEU A 215 -0.53 33.17 -19.92
N LEU A 216 0.37 34.14 -20.07
CA LEU A 216 1.70 34.08 -19.48
C LEU A 216 1.53 33.84 -17.98
N SER A 217 1.97 32.69 -17.50
CA SER A 217 2.50 32.56 -16.14
C SER A 217 3.79 31.74 -16.20
N CYS A 218 4.84 32.39 -16.68
CA CYS A 218 6.18 32.03 -16.29
C CYS A 218 6.41 32.59 -14.88
N THR A 219 6.39 31.74 -13.87
CA THR A 219 7.15 32.01 -12.64
C THR A 219 8.31 31.02 -12.62
N HIS A 220 9.46 31.50 -13.07
CA HIS A 220 10.75 30.94 -12.72
C HIS A 220 10.90 30.94 -11.19
N PHE A 221 11.25 29.79 -10.63
CA PHE A 221 11.89 29.72 -9.32
C PHE A 221 13.40 29.80 -9.56
N SER A 222 13.98 30.96 -9.26
CA SER A 222 15.42 31.12 -9.04
C SER A 222 15.70 30.85 -7.56
N TYR A 223 16.54 29.84 -7.29
CA TYR A 223 17.17 29.67 -5.99
C TYR A 223 18.44 30.54 -5.94
N SER A 224 18.53 31.36 -4.91
CA SER A 224 19.77 31.96 -4.42
C SER A 224 20.56 30.96 -3.60
#